data_AF-A0A1F7XCU0-F1
#
_entry.id   AF-A0A1F7XCU0-F1
#
_cell.length_a   1.000
_cell.length_b   1.000
_cell.length_c   1.000
_cell.angle_alpha   90.00
_cell.angle_beta   90.00
_cell.angle_gamma   90.00
#
_symmetry.space_group_name_H-M   'P 1'
#
loop_
_entity.id
_entity.type
_entity.pdbx_description
1 polymer ?
#
loop_
_entity_poly.entity_id
_entity_poly.type
_entity_poly.pdbx_seq_one_letter_code
_entity_poly.pdbx_strand_id
1 'polypeptide(L)' 'MTTNDKQRITLFINPDIAKHAKAEAIVEELSLTSLVEKALINYLPKETIIKKILIGPNSDP' A
#
# COMPACT_ATOMS: atom_id res chain seq x y z
N MET A 1 11.88 6.00 -23.43
CA MET A 1 11.56 5.19 -22.23
C MET A 1 10.24 5.69 -21.70
N THR A 2 9.18 4.89 -21.71
CA THR A 2 7.84 5.33 -21.28
C THR A 2 7.85 5.64 -19.78
N THR A 3 7.59 6.89 -19.42
CA THR A 3 7.71 7.48 -18.07
C THR A 3 6.53 7.16 -17.16
N ASN A 4 6.19 5.87 -17.00
CA ASN A 4 5.16 5.47 -16.05
C ASN A 4 5.78 4.61 -14.94
N ASP A 5 6.16 5.28 -13.85
CA ASP A 5 6.84 4.67 -12.70
C ASP A 5 5.88 3.91 -11.77
N LYS A 6 4.62 3.67 -12.19
CA LYS A 6 3.61 2.96 -11.39
C LYS A 6 3.72 1.45 -11.56
N GLN A 7 3.79 0.72 -10.45
CA GLN A 7 3.75 -0.74 -10.42
C GLN A 7 2.34 -1.27 -10.12
N ARG A 8 1.86 -2.22 -10.94
CA ARG A 8 0.59 -2.93 -10.67
C ARG A 8 0.79 -3.99 -9.58
N ILE A 9 -0.04 -3.94 -8.54
CA ILE A 9 -0.03 -4.91 -7.43
C ILE A 9 -1.41 -5.55 -7.32
N THR A 10 -1.46 -6.86 -7.07
CA THR A 10 -2.69 -7.61 -6.79
C THR A 10 -2.76 -7.92 -5.29
N LEU A 11 -3.87 -7.59 -4.64
CA LEU A 11 -4.09 -7.84 -3.22
C LEU A 11 -5.50 -8.40 -2.98
N PHE A 12 -5.62 -9.39 -2.09
CA PHE A 12 -6.91 -9.85 -1.57
C PHE A 12 -7.25 -9.05 -0.31
N ILE A 13 -8.42 -8.40 -0.29
CA ILE A 13 -8.92 -7.62 0.84
C ILE A 13 -10.37 -8.00 1.14
N ASN A 14 -10.84 -7.67 2.35
CA ASN A 14 -12.25 -7.84 2.71
C ASN A 14 -13.15 -7.08 1.70
N PRO A 15 -14.20 -7.71 1.14
CA PRO A 15 -15.07 -7.09 0.15
C PRO A 15 -15.79 -5.84 0.66
N ASP A 16 -16.13 -5.76 1.95
CA ASP A 16 -16.79 -4.59 2.53
C ASP A 16 -15.85 -3.39 2.57
N ILE A 17 -14.57 -3.61 2.86
CA ILE A 17 -13.53 -2.58 2.79
C ILE A 17 -13.38 -2.10 1.34
N ALA A 18 -13.33 -3.02 0.38
CA ALA A 18 -13.23 -2.66 -1.04
C ALA A 18 -14.43 -1.83 -1.51
N LYS A 19 -15.64 -2.12 -1.00
CA LYS A 19 -16.87 -1.39 -1.32
C LYS A 19 -16.85 0.02 -0.74
N HIS A 20 -16.45 0.16 0.52
CA HIS A 20 -16.32 1.47 1.16
C HIS A 20 -15.25 2.34 0.47
N ALA A 21 -14.07 1.79 0.19
CA ALA A 21 -13.00 2.53 -0.49
C ALA A 21 -13.42 3.01 -1.88
N LYS A 22 -14.21 2.23 -2.62
CA LYS A 22 -14.77 2.66 -3.92
C LYS A 22 -15.75 3.82 -3.77
N ALA A 23 -16.63 3.78 -2.78
CA ALA A 23 -17.58 4.86 -2.52
C ALA A 23 -16.85 6.15 -2.11
N GLU A 24 -15.86 6.04 -1.23
CA GLU A 24 -15.00 7.16 -0.79
C GLU A 24 -14.24 7.78 -1.97
N ALA A 25 -13.66 6.96 -2.85
CA ALA A 25 -12.96 7.45 -4.04
C ALA A 25 -13.89 8.28 -4.96
N ILE A 26 -15.15 7.88 -5.11
CA ILE A 26 -16.15 8.64 -5.89
C ILE A 26 -16.47 9.98 -5.22
N VAL A 27 -16.68 9.99 -3.90
CA VAL A 27 -16.99 11.21 -3.14
C VAL A 27 -15.83 12.20 -3.16
N GLU A 28 -14.58 11.73 -3.11
CA GLU A 28 -13.38 12.57 -3.21
C GLU A 28 -12.97 12.92 -4.65
N GLU A 29 -13.72 12.46 -5.67
CA GLU A 29 -13.37 12.61 -7.09
C GLU A 29 -11.96 12.05 -7.42
N LEU A 30 -11.54 10.99 -6.72
CA LEU A 30 -10.26 10.31 -6.87
C LEU A 30 -10.40 8.95 -7.56
N SER A 31 -9.31 8.47 -8.15
CA SER A 31 -9.22 7.05 -8.52
C SER A 31 -9.01 6.18 -7.27
N LEU A 32 -9.48 4.93 -7.30
CA LEU A 32 -9.21 3.97 -6.22
C LEU A 32 -7.70 3.80 -5.97
N THR A 33 -6.89 3.82 -7.03
CA THR A 33 -5.42 3.78 -6.94
C THR A 33 -4.88 4.97 -6.14
N SER A 34 -5.36 6.18 -6.44
CA SER A 34 -4.94 7.41 -5.75
C SER A 34 -5.37 7.42 -4.28
N LEU A 35 -6.58 6.94 -3.98
CA LEU A 35 -7.06 6.81 -2.60
C LEU A 35 -6.17 5.85 -1.80
N VAL A 36 -5.85 4.69 -2.37
CA VAL A 36 -4.98 3.71 -1.71
C VAL A 36 -3.55 4.25 -1.55
N GLU A 37 -2.99 4.93 -2.55
CA GLU A 37 -1.68 5.60 -2.43
C GLU A 37 -1.66 6.60 -1.26
N LYS A 38 -2.68 7.46 -1.17
CA LYS A 38 -2.83 8.44 -0.07
C LYS A 38 -2.95 7.76 1.29
N ALA A 39 -3.76 6.71 1.39
CA ALA A 39 -3.94 5.95 2.63
C ALA A 39 -2.63 5.26 3.06
N LEU A 40 -1.89 4.66 2.13
CA LEU A 40 -0.60 4.03 2.42
C LEU A 40 0.43 5.05 2.90
N ILE A 41 0.56 6.20 2.22
CA ILE A 41 1.48 7.27 2.64
C ILE A 41 1.13 7.79 4.03
N ASN A 42 -0.16 8.00 4.32
CA ASN A 42 -0.62 8.44 5.63
C ASN A 42 -0.35 7.40 6.73
N TYR A 43 -0.31 6.11 6.38
CA TYR A 43 0.00 5.04 7.31
C TYR A 43 1.51 4.84 7.52
N LEU A 44 2.35 5.35 6.62
CA LEU A 44 3.80 5.25 6.79
C LEU A 44 4.25 6.11 7.98
N PRO A 45 5.17 5.60 8.82
CA PRO A 45 5.75 6.40 9.88
C PRO A 45 6.53 7.59 9.29
N LYS A 46 6.54 8.73 10.00
CA LYS A 46 7.30 9.93 9.59
C LYS A 46 8.79 9.64 9.41
N GLU A 47 9.32 8.68 10.18
CA GLU A 47 10.65 8.13 10.03
C GLU A 47 10.54 6.62 9.80
N THR A 48 10.91 6.16 8.61
CA THR A 48 10.99 4.73 8.31
C THR A 48 12.24 4.16 8.98
N ILE A 49 12.11 3.66 10.21
CA ILE A 49 13.17 2.86 10.85
C ILE A 49 13.22 1.50 10.17
N ILE A 50 14.04 1.37 9.12
CA ILE A 50 14.35 0.06 8.52
C ILE A 50 15.20 -0.71 9.52
N LYS A 51 14.57 -1.53 10.37
CA LYS A 51 15.28 -2.49 11.21
C LYS A 51 15.80 -3.60 10.29
N LYS A 52 17.11 -3.60 10.03
CA LYS A 52 17.77 -4.75 9.41
C LYS A 52 17.61 -5.94 10.34
N ILE A 53 16.70 -6.86 10.01
CA ILE A 53 16.70 -8.18 10.63
C ILE A 53 17.93 -8.88 10.07
N LEU A 54 18.97 -8.99 10.90
CA LEU A 54 20.11 -9.85 10.61
C LEU A 54 19.62 -11.30 10.75
N ILE A 55 19.09 -11.88 9.68
CA ILE A 55 18.95 -13.33 9.60
C ILE A 55 20.36 -13.87 9.38
N GLY A 56 21.02 -14.24 10.49
CA GLY A 56 22.27 -14.99 10.44
C GLY A 56 22.01 -16.43 10.00
N PRO A 57 22.99 -17.13 9.41
CA PRO A 57 22.82 -18.48 8.86
C PRO A 57 22.47 -19.59 9.88
N ASN A 58 22.30 -19.26 11.16
CA ASN A 58 22.09 -20.22 12.26
C ASN A 58 20.80 -19.95 13.07
N SER A 59 19.74 -19.47 12.43
CA SER A 59 18.40 -19.60 13.01
C SER A 59 17.70 -20.77 12.32
N ASP A 60 17.84 -21.94 12.91
CA ASP A 60 17.24 -23.22 12.50
C ASP A 60 16.81 -23.95 13.80
N PRO A 61 15.67 -24.67 13.88
CA PRO A 61 14.45 -24.67 13.08
C PRO A 61 13.22 -24.05 13.79
#